data_AF-A0A8E2A989-F1
#
_entry.id   AF-A0A8E2A989-F1
#
_cell.length_a   1.000
_cell.length_b   1.000
_cell.length_c   1.000
_cell.angle_alpha   90.00
_cell.angle_beta   90.00
_cell.angle_gamma   90.00
#
_symmetry.space_group_name_H-M   'P 1'
#
loop_
_entity.id
_entity.type
_entity.pdbx_description
1 polymer ?
#
loop_
_entity_poly.entity_id
_entity_poly.type
_entity_poly.pdbx_seq_one_letter_code
_entity_poly.pdbx_strand_id
1 'polypeptide(L)' 'MKGSNHFKNTIKAYLDQRAETDILFSFQYSKPEKSIDDCVTYILNEVKKSSCNGFHDDEIFNMAVHFYPK' A
#
# COMPACT_ATOMS: atom_id res chain seq x y z
N MET A 1 -5.61 12.88 3.58
CA MET A 1 -4.31 13.15 4.23
C MET A 1 -3.23 12.75 3.26
N LYS A 2 -2.10 13.47 3.19
CA LYS A 2 -0.98 13.08 2.32
C LYS A 2 0.09 12.40 3.18
N GLY A 3 0.55 11.22 2.78
CA GLY A 3 1.67 10.55 3.44
C GLY A 3 2.98 11.28 3.17
N SER A 4 3.98 11.07 4.02
CA SER A 4 5.32 11.58 3.76
C SER A 4 5.94 10.88 2.55
N ASN A 5 6.86 11.56 1.86
CA ASN A 5 7.60 10.95 0.75
C ASN A 5 8.34 9.68 1.20
N HIS A 6 8.85 9.67 2.44
CA HIS A 6 9.50 8.48 3.00
C HIS A 6 8.50 7.32 3.12
N PHE A 7 7.32 7.56 3.68
CA PHE A 7 6.29 6.52 3.82
C PHE A 7 5.88 5.98 2.45
N LYS A 8 5.63 6.87 1.49
CA LYS A 8 5.30 6.50 0.10
C LYS A 8 6.38 5.60 -0.52
N ASN A 9 7.65 5.97 -0.37
CA ASN A 9 8.77 5.20 -0.93
C ASN A 9 8.89 3.83 -0.27
N THR A 10 8.69 3.73 1.05
CA THR A 10 8.69 2.46 1.78
C THR A 10 7.58 1.53 1.30
N ILE A 11 6.34 2.02 1.18
CA ILE A 11 5.23 1.22 0.65
C ILE A 11 5.51 0.80 -0.78
N LYS A 12 6.03 1.70 -1.62
CA LYS A 12 6.38 1.38 -3.01
C LYS A 12 7.41 0.27 -3.09
N ALA A 13 8.51 0.36 -2.33
CA ALA A 13 9.57 -0.64 -2.33
C ALA A 13 9.05 -2.03 -1.92
N TYR A 14 8.16 -2.09 -0.92
CA TYR A 14 7.52 -3.34 -0.53
C TYR A 14 6.63 -3.92 -1.63
N LEU A 15 5.79 -3.09 -2.27
CA LEU A 15 4.90 -3.55 -3.34
C LEU A 15 5.68 -3.96 -4.59
N ASP A 16 6.77 -3.27 -4.92
CA ASP A 16 7.67 -3.64 -6.02
C ASP A 16 8.29 -5.03 -5.75
N GLN A 17 8.83 -5.27 -4.54
CA GLN A 17 9.36 -6.59 -4.14
C GLN A 17 8.27 -7.67 -4.20
N ARG A 18 7.04 -7.34 -3.77
CA ARG A 18 5.92 -8.28 -3.85
C ARG A 18 5.59 -8.63 -5.31
N ALA A 19 5.56 -7.63 -6.19
CA ALA A 19 5.31 -7.80 -7.61
C ALA A 19 6.40 -8.62 -8.34
N GLU A 20 7.64 -8.63 -7.84
CA GLU A 20 8.70 -9.50 -8.36
C GLU A 20 8.44 -10.99 -8.05
N THR A 21 7.84 -11.27 -6.89
CA THR A 21 7.60 -12.66 -6.43
C THR A 21 6.20 -13.20 -6.78
N ASP A 22 5.21 -12.32 -6.93
CA ASP A 22 3.81 -12.66 -7.13
C ASP A 22 3.32 -12.09 -8.47
N ILE A 23 3.30 -12.96 -9.49
CA ILE A 23 2.95 -12.60 -10.88
C ILE A 23 1.52 -12.07 -10.98
N LEU A 24 0.58 -12.63 -10.22
CA LEU A 24 -0.82 -12.20 -10.22
C LEU A 24 -0.95 -10.80 -9.60
N PHE A 25 -0.22 -10.55 -8.51
CA PHE A 25 -0.12 -9.23 -7.92
C PHE A 25 0.54 -8.22 -8.88
N SER A 26 1.62 -8.61 -9.55
CA SER A 26 2.34 -7.79 -10.54
C SER A 26 1.41 -7.25 -11.64
N PHE A 27 0.57 -8.14 -12.19
CA PHE A 27 -0.41 -7.76 -13.20
C PHE A 27 -1.39 -6.70 -12.67
N GLN A 28 -1.90 -6.87 -11.45
CA GLN A 28 -2.82 -5.91 -10.82
C GLN A 28 -2.12 -4.60 -10.45
N TYR A 29 -0.87 -4.65 -10.02
CA TYR A 29 -0.05 -3.50 -9.64
C TYR A 29 0.35 -2.65 -10.86
N SER A 30 0.53 -3.26 -12.02
CA SER A 30 0.85 -2.56 -13.28
C SER A 30 -0.32 -1.76 -13.89
N LYS A 31 -1.53 -1.86 -13.32
CA LYS A 31 -2.71 -1.18 -13.85
C LYS A 31 -2.56 0.35 -13.69
N PRO A 32 -2.70 1.13 -14.78
CA PRO A 32 -2.53 2.59 -14.73
C PRO A 32 -3.63 3.30 -13.93
N GLU A 33 -4.74 2.62 -13.65
CA GLU A 33 -5.86 3.15 -12.85
C GLU A 33 -5.54 3.29 -11.36
N LYS A 34 -4.47 2.66 -10.87
CA LYS A 34 -4.12 2.66 -9.44
C LYS A 34 -2.77 3.34 -9.20
N SER A 35 -2.79 4.47 -8.51
CA SER A 35 -1.58 5.16 -8.08
C SER A 35 -1.12 4.71 -6.69
N ILE A 36 0.20 4.75 -6.49
CA ILE A 36 0.81 4.61 -5.16
C ILE A 36 0.33 5.72 -4.20
N ASP A 37 -0.02 6.91 -4.72
CA ASP A 37 -0.57 8.00 -3.90
C ASP A 37 -1.97 7.66 -3.34
N ASP A 38 -2.78 6.96 -4.13
CA ASP A 38 -4.10 6.50 -3.71
C ASP A 38 -3.98 5.36 -2.70
N CYS A 39 -3.02 4.45 -2.91
CA CYS A 39 -2.69 3.40 -1.94
C CYS A 39 -2.29 3.99 -0.58
N VAL A 40 -1.36 4.96 -0.57
CA VAL A 40 -0.94 5.65 0.65
C VAL A 40 -2.12 6.37 1.32
N THR A 41 -2.96 7.03 0.53
CA THR A 41 -4.15 7.73 1.04
C THR A 41 -5.15 6.73 1.65
N TYR A 42 -5.33 5.57 1.01
CA TYR A 42 -6.17 4.48 1.52
C TYR A 42 -5.66 3.99 2.88
N ILE A 43 -4.38 3.66 3.01
CA ILE A 43 -3.77 3.20 4.26
C ILE A 43 -3.99 4.21 5.38
N LEU A 44 -3.72 5.49 5.14
CA LEU A 44 -3.90 6.54 6.15
C LEU A 44 -5.36 6.68 6.58
N ASN A 45 -6.30 6.49 5.66
CA ASN A 45 -7.72 6.53 5.98
C ASN A 45 -8.14 5.30 6.82
N GLU A 46 -7.62 4.12 6.52
CA GLU A 46 -7.90 2.91 7.30
C GLU A 46 -7.30 2.98 8.71
N VAL A 47 -6.04 3.41 8.83
CA VAL A 47 -5.39 3.70 10.12
C VAL A 47 -6.23 4.68 10.93
N LYS A 48 -6.67 5.79 10.31
CA LYS A 48 -7.52 6.78 10.99
C LYS A 48 -8.86 6.20 11.43
N LYS A 49 -9.50 5.35 10.62
CA LYS A 49 -10.78 4.72 10.97
C LYS A 49 -10.64 3.74 12.13
N SER A 50 -9.53 3.01 12.19
CA SER A 50 -9.29 2.03 13.25
C SER A 50 -9.25 2.64 14.66
N SER A 51 -8.93 3.94 14.76
CA SER A 51 -8.61 4.63 16.02
C SER A 51 -7.44 4.02 16.80
N CYS A 52 -6.69 3.09 16.20
CA CYS A 52 -5.46 2.52 16.75
C CYS A 52 -4.26 3.38 16.35
N ASN A 53 -3.41 3.70 17.32
CA ASN A 53 -2.22 4.54 17.11
C ASN A 53 -0.95 3.73 16.80
N GLY A 54 -1.03 2.39 16.81
CA GLY A 54 0.10 1.50 16.57
C GLY A 54 -0.32 0.36 15.65
N PHE A 55 0.50 0.11 14.63
CA PHE A 55 0.37 -0.98 13.68
C PHE A 55 1.74 -1.61 13.49
N HIS A 56 1.78 -2.93 13.30
CA HIS A 56 2.98 -3.59 12.82
C HIS A 56 3.22 -3.25 11.34
N ASP A 57 4.47 -3.27 10.90
CA ASP A 57 4.82 -3.00 9.51
C ASP A 57 4.05 -3.93 8.56
N ASP A 58 3.92 -5.21 8.92
CA ASP A 58 3.15 -6.20 8.16
C ASP A 58 1.67 -5.85 8.01
N GLU A 59 1.04 -5.23 9.02
CA GLU A 59 -0.37 -4.82 8.93
C GLU A 59 -0.53 -3.70 7.90
N ILE A 60 0.37 -2.72 7.93
CA ILE A 60 0.42 -1.62 6.97
C ILE A 60 0.68 -2.13 5.55
N PHE A 61 1.63 -3.05 5.41
CA PHE A 61 1.94 -3.67 4.13
C PHE A 61 0.79 -4.53 3.60
N ASN A 62 0.09 -5.27 4.46
CA ASN A 62 -1.10 -6.00 4.07
C ASN A 62 -2.22 -5.06 3.60
N MET A 63 -2.43 -3.92 4.26
CA MET A 63 -3.35 -2.88 3.76
C MET A 63 -2.96 -2.39 2.36
N ALA A 64 -1.66 -2.19 2.11
CA ALA A 64 -1.15 -1.79 0.80
C ALA A 64 -1.42 -2.86 -0.27
N VAL A 65 -1.16 -4.14 0.06
CA VAL A 65 -1.45 -5.25 -0.84
C VAL A 65 -2.94 -5.31 -1.13
N HIS A 66 -3.82 -5.22 -0.13
CA HIS A 66 -5.27 -5.30 -0.31
C HIS A 66 -5.86 -4.20 -1.20
N PHE A 67 -5.16 -3.09 -1.39
CA PHE A 67 -5.58 -2.02 -2.30
C PHE A 67 -5.56 -2.46 -3.78
N TYR A 68 -4.60 -3.28 -4.21
CA TYR A 68 -4.37 -3.61 -5.63
C TYR A 68 -5.18 -4.78 -6.23
N PRO A 69 -5.43 -5.93 -5.57
CA PRO A 69 -6.11 -7.09 -6.15
C PRO A 69 -7.61 -6.90 -6.39
N LYS A 70 -8.19 -5.76 -5.97
CA LYS A 70 -9.59 -5.39 -6.25
C LYS A 70 -9.79 -4.84 -7.65
#